data_AF-A0A2E0W8D2-F1
#
_entry.id   AF-A0A2E0W8D2-F1
#
_cell.length_a   1.000
_cell.length_b   1.000
_cell.length_c   1.000
_cell.angle_alpha   90.00
_cell.angle_beta   90.00
_cell.angle_gamma   90.00
#
_symmetry.space_group_name_H-M   'P 1'
#
loop_
_entity.id
_entity.type
_entity.pdbx_description
1 polymer ?
#
loop_
_entity_poly.entity_id
_entity_poly.type
_entity_poly.pdbx_seq_one_letter_code
_entity_poly.pdbx_strand_id
1 'polypeptide(L)'
;MTPQEEIKSIMLKHGISYSWIAERIGTYYQKIQYYVEFSKRDDNKLYNEIMLLFEKHGFIADSTAKCSTLIELNFKSNSKIGEELKKLNDQVLTDIKDGNFTPDERIRMRYRLEDIKKEFNETFDKLLQLTYGEVE
;
A
#
# COMPACT_ATOMS: atom_id res chain seq x y z
N MET A 1 13.12 -1.82 11.32
CA MET A 1 12.65 -3.03 12.02
C MET A 1 13.25 -4.22 11.32
N THR A 2 14.01 -5.05 12.01
CA THR A 2 14.57 -6.29 11.45
C THR A 2 13.52 -7.42 11.48
N PRO A 3 13.67 -8.49 10.67
CA PRO A 3 12.78 -9.66 10.73
C PRO A 3 12.64 -10.26 12.14
N GLN A 4 13.72 -10.25 12.92
CA GLN A 4 13.77 -10.76 14.28
C GLN A 4 13.02 -9.84 15.25
N GLU A 5 13.16 -8.52 15.10
CA GLU A 5 12.42 -7.52 15.89
C GLU A 5 10.92 -7.61 15.65
N GLU A 6 10.50 -7.83 14.40
CA GLU A 6 9.09 -8.01 14.05
C GLU A 6 8.49 -9.24 14.72
N ILE A 7 9.15 -10.40 14.58
CA ILE A 7 8.71 -11.65 15.22
C ILE A 7 8.64 -11.46 16.74
N LYS A 8 9.66 -10.86 17.35
CA LYS A 8 9.70 -10.61 18.79
C LYS A 8 8.56 -9.72 19.26
N SER A 9 8.23 -8.67 18.50
CA SER A 9 7.10 -7.77 18.80
C SER A 9 5.77 -8.53 18.82
N ILE A 10 5.51 -9.34 17.79
CA ILE A 10 4.30 -10.17 17.70
C ILE A 10 4.25 -11.17 18.86
N MET A 11 5.37 -11.81 19.18
CA MET A 11 5.46 -12.77 20.29
C MET A 11 5.13 -12.12 21.64
N LEU A 12 5.69 -10.94 21.91
CA LEU A 12 5.44 -10.19 23.14
C LEU A 12 3.98 -9.74 23.24
N LYS A 13 3.42 -9.22 22.14
CA LYS A 13 2.03 -8.75 22.09
C LYS A 13 1.01 -9.86 22.36
N HIS A 14 1.29 -11.07 21.88
CA HIS A 14 0.34 -12.19 21.92
C HIS A 14 0.71 -13.29 22.94
N GLY A 15 1.76 -13.12 23.73
CA GLY A 15 2.20 -14.09 24.74
C GLY A 15 2.68 -15.42 24.14
N ILE A 16 3.29 -15.38 22.96
CA ILE A 16 3.74 -16.57 22.24
C ILE A 16 5.15 -16.95 22.72
N SER A 17 5.37 -18.23 23.03
CA SER A 17 6.68 -18.75 23.41
C SER A 17 7.44 -19.34 22.22
N TYR A 18 8.77 -19.42 22.30
CA TYR A 18 9.57 -20.09 21.27
C TYR A 18 9.18 -21.58 21.12
N SER A 19 8.80 -22.24 22.22
CA SER A 19 8.34 -23.63 22.20
C SER A 19 7.05 -23.79 21.38
N TRP A 20 6.12 -22.84 21.51
CA TRP A 20 4.87 -22.84 20.77
C TRP A 20 5.09 -22.77 19.25
N ILE A 21 6.05 -21.93 18.82
CA ILE A 21 6.45 -21.78 17.42
C ILE A 21 7.16 -23.06 16.94
N ALA A 22 8.11 -23.56 17.72
CA ALA A 22 8.91 -24.74 17.38
C ALA A 22 8.03 -25.98 17.15
N GLU A 23 7.08 -26.23 18.04
CA GLU A 23 6.11 -27.33 17.94
C GLU A 23 5.31 -27.28 16.64
N ARG A 24 4.86 -26.08 16.23
CA ARG A 24 3.96 -25.91 15.07
C ARG A 24 4.68 -25.90 13.73
N ILE A 25 5.93 -25.47 13.71
CA ILE A 25 6.79 -25.52 12.51
C ILE A 25 7.45 -26.91 12.38
N GLY A 26 7.40 -27.74 13.44
CA GLY A 26 8.06 -29.06 13.44
C GLY A 26 9.57 -28.94 13.58
N THR A 27 10.04 -28.02 14.42
CA THR A 27 11.46 -27.80 14.71
C THR A 27 11.74 -27.77 16.21
N TYR A 28 12.97 -27.48 16.59
CA TYR A 28 13.41 -27.46 17.99
C TYR A 28 13.48 -26.03 18.54
N TYR A 29 13.17 -25.89 19.83
CA TYR A 29 13.13 -24.61 20.56
C TYR A 29 14.38 -23.76 20.34
N GLN A 30 15.57 -24.38 20.45
CA GLN A 30 16.85 -23.67 20.36
C GLN A 30 17.06 -23.05 18.97
N LYS A 31 16.47 -23.61 17.91
CA LYS A 31 16.53 -23.03 16.56
C LYS A 31 15.79 -21.70 16.51
N ILE A 32 14.57 -21.69 17.04
CA ILE A 32 13.71 -20.51 17.06
C ILE A 32 14.33 -19.45 17.98
N GLN A 33 14.76 -19.82 19.18
CA GLN A 33 15.42 -18.90 20.10
C GLN A 33 16.68 -18.30 19.47
N TYR A 34 17.55 -19.13 18.88
CA TYR A 34 18.76 -18.64 18.22
C TYR A 34 18.45 -17.66 17.10
N TYR A 35 17.46 -17.99 16.27
CA TYR A 35 17.04 -17.12 15.17
C TYR A 35 16.53 -15.76 15.67
N VAL A 36 15.64 -15.75 16.66
CA VAL A 36 15.00 -14.52 17.17
C VAL A 36 15.95 -13.67 18.01
N GLU A 37 16.85 -14.27 18.79
CA GLU A 37 17.68 -13.53 19.76
C GLU A 37 19.11 -13.25 19.29
N PHE A 38 19.68 -14.09 18.42
CA PHE A 38 21.13 -14.09 18.20
C PHE A 38 21.56 -14.14 16.73
N SER A 39 20.67 -14.47 15.79
CA SER A 39 21.06 -14.61 14.39
C SER A 39 21.51 -13.29 13.79
N LYS A 40 22.73 -13.28 13.22
CA LYS A 40 23.27 -12.16 12.44
C LYS A 40 22.96 -12.28 10.94
N ARG A 41 22.35 -13.39 10.52
CA ARG A 41 21.99 -13.66 9.13
C ARG A 41 20.47 -13.78 9.01
N ASP A 42 19.93 -13.20 7.94
CA ASP A 42 18.51 -13.35 7.62
C ASP A 42 18.28 -14.73 7.00
N ASP A 43 17.75 -15.65 7.81
CA ASP A 43 17.15 -16.88 7.33
C ASP A 43 15.72 -16.58 6.87
N ASN A 44 15.61 -16.09 5.62
CA ASN A 44 14.34 -15.71 5.00
C ASN A 44 13.34 -16.87 4.96
N LYS A 45 13.82 -18.12 4.92
CA LYS A 45 12.92 -19.28 4.90
C LYS A 45 12.25 -19.45 6.26
N LEU A 46 13.02 -19.43 7.34
CA LEU A 46 12.48 -19.57 8.69
C LEU A 46 11.59 -18.39 9.06
N TYR A 47 11.94 -17.16 8.64
CA TYR A 47 11.08 -15.99 8.77
C TYR A 47 9.70 -16.23 8.16
N ASN A 48 9.65 -16.62 6.88
CA ASN A 48 8.40 -16.83 6.16
C ASN A 48 7.55 -17.93 6.81
N GLU A 49 8.17 -19.02 7.28
CA GLU A 49 7.46 -20.09 8.01
C GLU A 49 6.82 -19.58 9.31
N ILE A 50 7.51 -18.73 10.07
CA ILE A 50 6.99 -18.12 11.30
C ILE A 50 5.86 -17.12 10.98
N MET A 51 6.02 -16.29 9.96
CA MET A 51 5.01 -15.30 9.60
C MET A 51 3.72 -15.95 9.08
N LEU A 52 3.83 -16.98 8.23
CA LEU A 52 2.67 -17.77 7.80
C LEU A 52 1.97 -18.45 8.98
N LEU A 53 2.72 -18.90 9.99
CA LEU A 53 2.14 -19.43 11.21
C LEU A 53 1.36 -18.35 11.96
N PHE A 54 1.91 -17.14 12.09
CA PHE A 54 1.21 -16.03 12.74
C PHE A 54 -0.06 -15.63 12.01
N GLU A 55 -0.03 -15.64 10.69
CA GLU A 55 -1.18 -15.35 9.84
C GLU A 55 -2.27 -16.41 9.98
N LYS A 56 -1.91 -17.71 9.87
CA LYS A 56 -2.82 -18.85 10.04
C LYS A 56 -3.55 -18.85 11.39
N HIS A 57 -2.89 -18.34 12.43
CA HIS A 57 -3.44 -18.26 13.77
C HIS A 57 -4.05 -16.90 14.12
N GLY A 58 -4.14 -15.97 13.15
CA GLY A 58 -4.81 -14.68 13.30
C GLY A 58 -4.06 -13.67 14.17
N PHE A 59 -2.77 -13.88 14.43
CA PHE A 59 -1.93 -12.90 15.15
C PHE A 59 -1.53 -11.72 14.26
N ILE A 60 -1.46 -11.96 12.95
CA ILE A 60 -1.32 -10.93 11.93
C ILE A 60 -2.42 -11.09 10.89
N ALA A 61 -2.80 -9.97 10.28
CA ALA A 61 -3.79 -9.96 9.22
C ALA A 61 -3.27 -10.69 7.97
N ASP A 62 -4.18 -11.37 7.28
CA ASP A 62 -3.91 -12.09 6.04
C ASP A 62 -3.25 -11.16 4.99
N SER A 63 -2.01 -11.50 4.64
CA SER A 63 -1.16 -10.79 3.68
C SER A 63 -1.76 -10.82 2.28
N THR A 64 -2.43 -11.92 1.93
CA THR A 64 -3.20 -12.07 0.70
C THR A 64 -4.40 -11.12 0.67
N ALA A 65 -5.12 -10.98 1.78
CA ALA A 65 -6.25 -10.06 1.88
C ALA A 65 -5.82 -8.58 1.73
N LYS A 66 -4.68 -8.20 2.32
CA LYS A 66 -4.10 -6.84 2.14
C LYS A 66 -3.68 -6.60 0.69
N CYS A 67 -3.04 -7.57 0.04
CA CYS A 67 -2.63 -7.45 -1.35
C CYS A 67 -3.82 -7.34 -2.31
N SER A 68 -4.86 -8.15 -2.12
CA SER A 68 -6.10 -8.06 -2.90
C SER A 68 -6.79 -6.70 -2.73
N THR A 69 -6.82 -6.17 -1.51
CA THR A 69 -7.37 -4.84 -1.24
C THR A 69 -6.57 -3.75 -1.97
N LEU A 70 -5.23 -3.82 -1.93
CA LEU A 70 -4.37 -2.87 -2.64
C LEU A 70 -4.52 -2.95 -4.15
N ILE A 71 -4.64 -4.15 -4.71
CA ILE A 71 -4.89 -4.36 -6.14
C ILE A 71 -6.23 -3.73 -6.54
N GLU A 72 -7.30 -3.98 -5.78
CA GLU A 72 -8.62 -3.41 -6.06
C GLU A 72 -8.61 -1.88 -5.96
N LEU A 73 -7.92 -1.32 -4.96
CA LEU A 73 -7.77 0.11 -4.77
C LEU A 73 -7.01 0.74 -5.95
N ASN A 74 -5.94 0.10 -6.41
CA ASN A 74 -5.15 0.55 -7.55
C ASN A 74 -5.98 0.51 -8.85
N PHE A 75 -6.75 -0.56 -9.07
CA PHE A 75 -7.68 -0.64 -10.21
C PHE A 75 -8.74 0.47 -10.19
N LYS A 76 -9.36 0.74 -9.02
CA LYS A 76 -10.35 1.82 -8.88
C LYS A 76 -9.73 3.20 -9.13
N SER A 77 -8.55 3.45 -8.58
CA SER A 77 -7.82 4.71 -8.79
C SER A 77 -7.45 4.91 -10.26
N ASN A 78 -6.92 3.89 -10.93
CA ASN A 78 -6.57 3.99 -12.35
C ASN A 78 -7.79 4.20 -13.25
N SER A 79 -8.92 3.55 -12.94
CA SER A 79 -10.18 3.79 -13.67
C SER A 79 -10.62 5.25 -13.56
N LYS A 80 -10.57 5.82 -12.35
CA LYS A 80 -10.98 7.20 -12.10
C LYS A 80 -10.05 8.22 -12.77
N ILE A 81 -8.73 7.99 -12.73
CA ILE A 81 -7.76 8.81 -13.46
C ILE A 81 -8.05 8.75 -14.97
N GLY A 82 -8.32 7.56 -15.51
CA GLY A 82 -8.67 7.39 -16.92
C GLY A 82 -9.94 8.13 -17.32
N GLU A 83 -10.98 8.10 -16.49
CA GLU A 83 -12.23 8.84 -16.73
C GLU A 83 -12.02 10.35 -16.74
N GLU A 84 -11.28 10.91 -15.77
CA GLU A 84 -11.01 12.35 -15.71
C GLU A 84 -10.12 12.81 -16.87
N LEU A 85 -9.12 12.03 -17.27
CA LEU A 85 -8.32 12.31 -18.46
C LEU A 85 -9.15 12.29 -19.75
N LYS A 86 -10.10 11.36 -19.86
CA LYS A 86 -11.01 11.30 -21.00
C LYS A 86 -11.90 12.53 -21.06
N LYS A 87 -12.52 12.93 -19.93
CA LYS A 87 -13.33 14.15 -19.86
C LYS A 87 -12.52 15.38 -20.29
N LEU A 88 -11.30 15.52 -19.78
CA LEU A 88 -10.41 16.62 -20.15
C LEU A 88 -10.12 16.62 -21.66
N ASN A 89 -9.82 15.46 -22.24
CA ASN A 89 -9.55 15.34 -23.67
C ASN A 89 -10.79 15.68 -24.51
N ASP A 90 -11.97 15.18 -24.14
CA ASP A 90 -13.23 15.46 -24.82
C ASP A 90 -13.58 16.96 -24.74
N GLN A 91 -13.33 17.59 -23.59
CA GLN A 91 -13.50 19.03 -23.38
C GLN A 91 -12.56 19.84 -24.29
N VAL A 92 -11.26 19.51 -24.31
CA VAL A 92 -10.26 20.18 -25.16
C VAL A 92 -10.57 19.99 -26.64
N LEU A 93 -11.03 18.80 -27.06
CA LEU A 93 -11.43 18.55 -28.44
C LEU A 93 -12.69 19.33 -28.84
N THR A 94 -13.64 19.50 -27.92
CA THR A 94 -14.84 20.33 -28.12
C THR A 94 -14.44 21.80 -28.26
N ASP A 95 -13.62 22.27 -27.34
CA ASP A 95 -13.06 23.62 -27.32
C ASP A 95 -12.31 23.91 -28.64
N ILE A 96 -11.46 23.00 -29.12
CA ILE A 96 -10.73 23.15 -30.40
C ILE A 96 -11.67 23.14 -31.62
N LYS A 97 -12.74 22.33 -31.60
CA LYS A 97 -13.71 22.24 -32.70
C LYS A 97 -14.50 23.53 -32.92
N ASP A 98 -14.69 24.35 -31.89
CA ASP A 98 -15.42 25.62 -31.98
C ASP A 98 -14.59 26.76 -32.63
N GLY A 99 -13.33 26.50 -32.96
CA GLY A 99 -12.65 27.11 -34.12
C GLY A 99 -12.32 28.61 -34.08
N ASN A 100 -12.63 29.37 -33.03
CA ASN A 100 -12.20 30.78 -32.90
C ASN A 100 -12.05 31.20 -31.44
N PHE A 101 -10.97 30.77 -30.77
CA PHE A 101 -10.64 31.32 -29.46
C PHE A 101 -10.12 32.74 -29.56
N THR A 102 -10.96 33.69 -29.15
CA THR A 102 -10.53 35.05 -28.84
C THR A 102 -9.48 35.01 -27.72
N PRO A 103 -8.58 36.01 -27.63
CA PRO A 103 -7.55 36.05 -26.61
C PRO A 103 -8.08 35.86 -25.17
N ASP A 104 -9.26 36.40 -24.88
CA ASP A 104 -9.92 36.27 -23.57
C ASP A 104 -10.37 34.84 -23.25
N GLU A 105 -10.77 34.07 -24.26
CA GLU A 105 -11.15 32.67 -24.07
C GLU A 105 -9.92 31.76 -23.88
N ARG A 106 -8.78 32.10 -24.50
CA ARG A 106 -7.51 31.40 -24.20
C ARG A 106 -7.04 31.65 -22.78
N ILE A 107 -7.22 32.88 -22.28
CA ILE A 107 -6.90 33.22 -20.89
C ILE A 107 -7.83 32.45 -19.94
N ARG A 108 -9.13 32.39 -20.23
CA ARG A 108 -10.10 31.60 -19.44
C ARG A 108 -9.77 30.10 -19.45
N MET A 109 -9.43 29.51 -20.61
CA MET A 109 -9.00 28.11 -20.67
C MET A 109 -7.71 27.87 -19.88
N ARG A 110 -6.75 28.80 -19.92
CA ARG A 110 -5.52 28.68 -19.14
C ARG A 110 -5.81 28.66 -17.63
N TYR A 111 -6.66 29.55 -17.13
CA TYR A 111 -7.07 29.54 -15.73
C TYR A 111 -7.77 28.23 -15.35
N ARG A 112 -8.69 27.79 -16.21
CA ARG A 112 -9.45 26.54 -15.99
C ARG A 112 -8.55 25.31 -15.97
N LEU A 113 -7.51 25.26 -16.81
CA LEU A 113 -6.52 24.18 -16.80
C LEU A 113 -5.63 24.20 -15.55
N GLU A 114 -5.26 25.38 -15.04
CA GLU A 114 -4.53 25.47 -13.76
C GLU A 114 -5.41 25.07 -12.57
N ASP A 115 -6.70 25.41 -12.57
CA ASP A 115 -7.64 24.96 -11.53
C ASP A 115 -7.79 23.43 -11.54
N ILE A 116 -7.97 22.82 -12.71
CA ILE A 116 -8.04 21.35 -12.86
C ILE A 116 -6.74 20.69 -12.39
N LYS A 117 -5.58 21.25 -12.74
CA LYS A 117 -4.28 20.75 -12.28
C LYS A 117 -4.14 20.83 -10.75
N LYS A 118 -4.67 21.89 -10.14
CA LYS A 118 -4.69 22.03 -8.68
C LYS A 118 -5.60 20.99 -8.03
N GLU A 119 -6.82 20.81 -8.52
CA GLU A 119 -7.76 19.79 -8.03
C GLU A 119 -7.19 18.37 -8.18
N PHE A 120 -6.49 18.10 -9.28
CA PHE A 120 -5.82 16.83 -9.51
C PHE A 120 -4.72 16.59 -8.46
N ASN A 121 -3.86 17.58 -8.20
CA ASN A 121 -2.83 17.49 -7.18
C ASN A 121 -3.41 17.28 -5.78
N GLU A 122 -4.46 18.02 -5.39
CA GLU A 122 -5.14 17.85 -4.10
C GLU A 122 -5.75 16.46 -3.95
N THR A 123 -6.29 15.89 -5.02
CA THR A 123 -6.82 14.53 -5.04
C THR A 123 -5.69 13.50 -4.90
N PHE A 124 -4.56 13.74 -5.57
CA PHE A 124 -3.38 12.88 -5.50
C PHE A 124 -2.76 12.88 -4.10
N ASP A 125 -2.65 14.05 -3.45
CA ASP A 125 -2.18 14.18 -2.07
C ASP A 125 -3.10 13.45 -1.08
N LYS A 126 -4.43 13.53 -1.26
CA LYS A 126 -5.39 12.75 -0.45
C LYS A 126 -5.22 11.25 -0.65
N LEU A 127 -4.96 10.79 -1.88
CA LEU A 127 -4.70 9.37 -2.15
C LEU A 127 -3.38 8.92 -1.51
N LEU A 128 -2.33 9.74 -1.56
CA LEU A 128 -1.06 9.47 -0.87
C LEU A 128 -1.28 9.39 0.65
N GLN A 129 -2.04 10.31 1.24
CA GLN A 129 -2.42 10.24 2.65
C GLN A 129 -3.24 8.99 2.98
N LEU A 130 -4.16 8.55 2.13
CA LEU A 130 -4.91 7.32 2.40
C LEU A 130 -4.06 6.05 2.24
N THR A 131 -3.04 6.08 1.39
CA THR A 131 -2.20 4.92 1.05
C THR A 131 -1.00 4.79 1.99
N TYR A 132 -0.44 5.93 2.44
CA TYR A 132 0.79 6.02 3.23
C TYR A 132 0.62 6.80 4.53
N GLY A 133 -0.53 7.44 4.77
CA GLY A 133 -0.84 8.07 6.04
C GLY A 133 -0.90 6.99 7.10
N GLU A 134 0.04 7.10 8.03
CA GLU A 134 0.25 6.15 9.09
C GLU A 134 -1.04 5.98 9.88
N VAL A 135 -1.42 4.71 10.06
CA VAL A 135 -2.29 4.28 11.15
C VAL A 135 -1.55 4.62 12.44
N GLU A 136 -1.74 5.83 12.97
CA GLU A 136 -1.45 6.17 14.36
C GLU A 136 -2.39 5.41 15.31
#